data_AF-A0A2J7ZI21-F1
#
_entry.id   AF-A0A2J7ZI21-F1
#
_cell.length_a   1.000
_cell.length_b   1.000
_cell.length_c   1.000
_cell.angle_alpha   90.00
_cell.angle_beta   90.00
_cell.angle_gamma   90.00
#
_symmetry.space_group_name_H-M   'P 1'
#
loop_
_entity.id
_entity.type
_entity.pdbx_description
1 polymer ?
#
loop_
_entity_poly.entity_id
_entity_poly.type
_entity_poly.pdbx_seq_one_letter_code
_entity_poly.pdbx_strand_id
1 'polypeptide(L)'
;PRLETLVEGLRAHVARLLWRLLVGRAGLLPALGALKDYCLLARGDLWATFLEEARPLMAGAPRLQSVDADLAVPFGRAAAKSSAEGDPLLAAFSLRYLRGAEAEAAFQVGAAAKGSGGGHLVPPLDPRWDPLALAVRLDWPLGLLLGAEQLRRYNQLFALLLRLRRMQGALDDAWKDLRVWVRGRGERGLKRG
;
A
#
# COMPACT_ATOMS: atom_id res chain seq x y z
N PRO A 1 26.01 9.64 40.16
CA PRO A 1 24.67 9.90 40.73
C PRO A 1 24.07 11.27 40.37
N ARG A 2 24.64 12.43 40.79
CA ARG A 2 23.99 13.75 40.55
C ARG A 2 23.79 14.10 39.07
N LEU A 3 24.78 13.81 38.23
CA LEU A 3 24.71 14.10 36.79
C LEU A 3 23.66 13.23 36.09
N GLU A 4 23.55 11.95 36.49
CA GLU A 4 22.52 11.04 35.98
C GLU A 4 21.11 11.54 36.35
N THR A 5 20.91 12.01 37.58
CA THR A 5 19.60 12.56 38.00
C THR A 5 19.22 13.83 37.22
N LEU A 6 20.20 14.69 36.91
CA LEU A 6 19.97 15.87 36.08
C LEU A 6 19.69 15.52 34.62
N VAL A 7 20.45 14.60 34.03
CA VAL A 7 20.22 14.10 32.67
C VAL A 7 18.83 13.46 32.57
N GLU A 8 18.44 12.68 33.56
CA GLU A 8 17.12 12.04 33.60
C GLU A 8 15.99 13.07 33.77
N GLY A 9 16.20 14.10 34.59
CA GLY A 9 15.27 15.23 34.72
C GLY A 9 15.08 15.99 33.40
N LEU A 10 16.18 16.26 32.68
CA LEU A 10 16.15 16.89 31.36
C LEU A 10 15.48 16.00 30.32
N ARG A 11 15.83 14.73 30.26
CA ARG A 11 15.21 13.73 29.36
C ARG A 11 13.70 13.68 29.56
N ALA A 12 13.25 13.59 30.82
CA ALA A 12 11.83 13.55 31.15
C ALA A 12 11.11 14.87 30.77
N HIS A 13 11.77 16.01 30.93
CA HIS A 13 11.22 17.31 30.53
C HIS A 13 11.08 17.41 29.01
N VAL A 14 12.13 17.10 28.25
CA VAL A 14 12.12 17.10 26.77
C VAL A 14 11.09 16.10 26.24
N ALA A 15 11.01 14.90 26.81
CA ALA A 15 10.02 13.90 26.41
C ALA A 15 8.57 14.39 26.59
N ARG A 16 8.27 15.09 27.70
CA ARG A 16 6.95 15.69 27.91
C ARG A 16 6.63 16.79 26.89
N LEU A 17 7.62 17.62 26.54
CA LEU A 17 7.45 18.65 25.52
C LEU A 17 7.21 18.05 24.14
N LEU A 18 8.01 17.04 23.75
CA LEU A 18 7.85 16.31 22.51
C LEU A 18 6.48 15.63 22.42
N TRP A 19 6.04 14.97 23.50
CA TRP A 19 4.72 14.34 23.55
C TRP A 19 3.59 15.36 23.31
N ARG A 20 3.62 16.49 24.02
CA ARG A 20 2.62 17.56 23.85
C ARG A 20 2.63 18.14 22.44
N LEU A 21 3.81 18.28 21.84
CA LEU A 21 3.98 18.81 20.50
C LEU A 21 3.49 17.82 19.43
N LEU A 22 3.84 16.54 19.54
CA LEU A 22 3.46 15.48 18.59
C LEU A 22 1.97 15.13 18.66
N VAL A 23 1.45 14.89 19.86
CA VAL A 23 0.07 14.43 20.05
C VAL A 23 -0.91 15.61 20.04
N GLY A 24 -0.54 16.71 20.69
CA GLY A 24 -1.44 17.85 20.86
C GLY A 24 -1.47 18.81 19.68
N ARG A 25 -0.33 19.09 19.03
CA ARG A 25 -0.25 20.09 17.95
C ARG A 25 -0.09 19.50 16.55
N ALA A 26 0.72 18.46 16.41
CA ALA A 26 1.03 17.87 15.11
C ALA A 26 0.08 16.75 14.67
N GLY A 27 -0.86 16.33 15.52
CA GLY A 27 -1.87 15.34 15.14
C GLY A 27 -1.30 13.94 14.84
N LEU A 28 -0.41 13.44 15.70
CA LEU A 28 0.17 12.10 15.52
C LEU A 28 -0.87 10.98 15.39
N LEU A 29 -1.94 11.01 16.20
CA LEU A 29 -2.97 9.97 16.17
C LEU A 29 -3.74 9.94 14.83
N PRO A 30 -4.24 11.08 14.30
CA PRO A 30 -4.76 11.14 12.94
C PRO A 30 -3.78 10.63 11.87
N ALA A 31 -2.50 11.00 11.95
CA ALA A 31 -1.50 10.55 10.98
C ALA A 31 -1.27 9.03 11.02
N LEU A 32 -1.24 8.42 12.21
CA LEU A 32 -1.19 6.96 12.36
C LEU A 32 -2.47 6.27 11.86
N GLY A 33 -3.63 6.89 12.10
CA GLY A 33 -4.89 6.44 11.53
C GLY A 33 -4.86 6.43 10.00
N ALA A 34 -4.35 7.51 9.39
CA ALA A 34 -4.21 7.59 7.95
C ALA A 34 -3.20 6.57 7.39
N LEU A 35 -2.07 6.35 8.09
CA LEU A 35 -1.13 5.28 7.73
C LEU A 35 -1.80 3.91 7.73
N LYS A 36 -2.67 3.62 8.70
CA LYS A 36 -3.46 2.38 8.71
C LYS A 36 -4.45 2.35 7.54
N ASP A 37 -5.20 3.42 7.34
CA ASP A 37 -6.24 3.50 6.30
C ASP A 37 -5.68 3.31 4.89
N TYR A 38 -4.56 3.97 4.58
CA TYR A 38 -3.95 3.98 3.26
C TYR A 38 -2.87 2.90 3.10
N CYS A 39 -1.87 2.81 3.99
CA CYS A 39 -0.79 1.82 3.83
C CYS A 39 -1.22 0.38 4.17
N LEU A 40 -2.17 0.19 5.09
CA LEU A 40 -2.64 -1.16 5.46
C LEU A 40 -3.98 -1.53 4.79
N LEU A 41 -4.40 -0.76 3.79
CA LEU A 41 -5.61 -1.01 3.00
C LEU A 41 -6.90 -1.13 3.83
N ALA A 42 -6.99 -0.46 4.98
CA ALA A 42 -8.21 -0.47 5.80
C ALA A 42 -9.40 0.17 5.06
N ARG A 43 -9.16 1.12 4.15
CA ARG A 43 -10.18 1.62 3.20
C ARG A 43 -10.26 0.73 1.97
N GLY A 44 -10.90 -0.43 2.13
CA GLY A 44 -10.96 -1.46 1.10
C GLY A 44 -11.74 -1.05 -0.17
N ASP A 45 -12.66 -0.10 -0.05
CA ASP A 45 -13.45 0.48 -1.14
C ASP A 45 -12.61 1.38 -2.05
N LEU A 46 -11.73 2.21 -1.48
CA LEU A 46 -10.73 2.99 -2.21
C LEU A 46 -9.85 2.09 -3.06
N TRP A 47 -9.22 1.09 -2.44
CA TRP A 47 -8.28 0.21 -3.12
C TRP A 47 -8.95 -0.71 -4.14
N ALA A 48 -10.20 -1.14 -3.89
CA ALA A 48 -10.98 -1.87 -4.88
C ALA A 48 -11.26 -1.01 -6.12
N THR A 49 -11.74 0.22 -5.92
CA THR A 49 -12.04 1.15 -7.02
C THR A 49 -10.77 1.53 -7.78
N PHE A 50 -9.67 1.76 -7.07
CA PHE A 50 -8.36 2.04 -7.68
C PHE A 50 -7.87 0.88 -8.56
N LEU A 51 -7.94 -0.37 -8.07
CA LEU A 51 -7.48 -1.53 -8.85
C LEU A 51 -8.29 -1.69 -10.14
N GLU A 52 -9.60 -1.46 -10.11
CA GLU A 52 -10.45 -1.49 -11.31
C GLU A 52 -10.10 -0.37 -12.30
N GLU A 53 -9.90 0.86 -11.82
CA GLU A 53 -9.55 2.00 -12.67
C GLU A 53 -8.14 1.92 -13.25
N ALA A 54 -7.19 1.37 -12.50
CA ALA A 54 -5.80 1.20 -12.93
C ALA A 54 -5.60 -0.05 -13.80
N ARG A 55 -6.53 -1.02 -13.78
CA ARG A 55 -6.47 -2.25 -14.59
C ARG A 55 -6.16 -2.01 -16.08
N PRO A 56 -6.85 -1.10 -16.80
CA PRO A 56 -6.54 -0.86 -18.22
C PRO A 56 -5.16 -0.22 -18.43
N LEU A 57 -4.71 0.66 -17.54
CA LEU A 57 -3.39 1.29 -17.62
C LEU A 57 -2.26 0.27 -17.42
N MET A 58 -2.48 -0.70 -16.55
CA MET A 58 -1.51 -1.72 -16.17
C MET A 58 -1.68 -3.03 -16.93
N ALA A 59 -2.56 -3.06 -17.94
CA ALA A 59 -2.71 -4.20 -18.85
C ALA A 59 -1.52 -4.30 -19.83
N GLY A 60 -0.91 -3.15 -20.18
CA GLY A 60 0.33 -3.04 -20.94
C GLY A 60 1.56 -2.89 -20.04
N ALA A 61 2.75 -2.84 -20.64
CA ALA A 61 3.97 -2.46 -19.90
C ALA A 61 3.90 -0.98 -19.51
N PRO A 62 4.03 -0.62 -18.22
CA PRO A 62 3.93 0.77 -17.79
C PRO A 62 5.06 1.60 -18.38
N ARG A 63 4.73 2.80 -18.86
CA ARG A 63 5.72 3.76 -19.36
C ARG A 63 6.45 4.37 -18.17
N LEU A 64 7.66 3.88 -17.90
CA LEU A 64 8.42 4.23 -16.69
C LEU A 64 8.61 5.75 -16.48
N GLN A 65 8.59 6.55 -17.54
CA GLN A 65 8.74 8.01 -17.49
C GLN A 65 7.48 8.75 -17.00
N SER A 66 6.27 8.25 -17.29
CA SER A 66 5.00 8.93 -16.96
C SER A 66 4.14 8.17 -15.95
N VAL A 67 4.51 6.94 -15.61
CA VAL A 67 3.69 6.02 -14.78
C VAL A 67 3.21 6.65 -13.46
N ASP A 68 4.03 7.45 -12.78
CA ASP A 68 3.64 8.06 -11.50
C ASP A 68 2.49 9.08 -11.69
N ALA A 69 2.56 9.90 -12.75
CA ALA A 69 1.51 10.85 -13.09
C ALA A 69 0.26 10.15 -13.64
N ASP A 70 0.46 9.10 -14.45
CA ASP A 70 -0.62 8.29 -15.01
C ASP A 70 -1.40 7.54 -13.90
N LEU A 71 -0.73 7.13 -12.82
CA LEU A 71 -1.34 6.49 -11.63
C LEU A 71 -2.00 7.48 -10.68
N ALA A 72 -1.57 8.74 -10.67
CA ALA A 72 -2.21 9.77 -9.83
C ALA A 72 -3.67 10.02 -10.24
N VAL A 73 -3.98 9.89 -11.54
CA VAL A 73 -5.34 10.07 -12.08
C VAL A 73 -6.34 9.02 -11.57
N PRO A 74 -6.14 7.70 -11.75
CA PRO A 74 -7.04 6.68 -11.21
C PRO A 74 -7.04 6.68 -9.68
N PHE A 75 -5.95 7.06 -9.02
CA PHE A 75 -5.93 7.20 -7.56
C PHE A 75 -6.84 8.34 -7.08
N GLY A 76 -6.77 9.52 -7.70
CA GLY A 76 -7.63 10.64 -7.37
C GLY A 76 -9.11 10.37 -7.67
N ARG A 77 -9.40 9.68 -8.78
CA ARG A 77 -10.77 9.26 -9.12
C ARG A 77 -11.31 8.21 -8.16
N ALA A 78 -10.51 7.22 -7.79
CA ALA A 78 -10.88 6.23 -6.78
C ALA A 78 -11.13 6.89 -5.42
N ALA A 79 -10.32 7.88 -5.05
CA ALA A 79 -10.55 8.67 -3.84
C ALA A 79 -11.87 9.44 -3.88
N ALA A 80 -12.18 10.10 -4.99
CA ALA A 80 -13.44 10.83 -5.16
C ALA A 80 -14.68 9.92 -5.19
N LYS A 81 -14.54 8.62 -5.51
CA LYS A 81 -15.65 7.65 -5.58
C LYS A 81 -15.79 6.78 -4.33
N SER A 82 -14.94 6.98 -3.33
CA SER A 82 -14.87 6.13 -2.14
C SER A 82 -15.08 6.94 -0.87
N SER A 83 -15.05 6.25 0.26
CA SER A 83 -15.12 6.86 1.60
C SER A 83 -13.89 7.74 1.93
N ALA A 84 -12.93 7.86 1.00
CA ALA A 84 -11.81 8.80 1.08
C ALA A 84 -12.14 10.20 0.55
N GLU A 85 -13.34 10.41 0.01
CA GLU A 85 -13.79 11.72 -0.44
C GLU A 85 -13.78 12.73 0.72
N GLY A 86 -13.05 13.83 0.53
CA GLY A 86 -12.96 14.92 1.52
C GLY A 86 -11.96 14.70 2.65
N ASP A 87 -11.17 13.61 2.66
CA ASP A 87 -10.13 13.40 3.67
C ASP A 87 -8.90 14.31 3.40
N PRO A 88 -8.58 15.28 4.28
CA PRO A 88 -7.44 16.16 4.09
C PRO A 88 -6.10 15.43 4.18
N LEU A 89 -6.04 14.30 4.89
CA LEU A 89 -4.82 13.52 5.07
C LEU A 89 -4.46 12.73 3.81
N LEU A 90 -5.40 12.51 2.89
CA LEU A 90 -5.15 11.85 1.61
C LEU A 90 -4.07 12.59 0.79
N ALA A 91 -4.04 13.92 0.86
CA ALA A 91 -3.08 14.73 0.12
C ALA A 91 -1.61 14.46 0.53
N ALA A 92 -1.39 13.90 1.72
CA ALA A 92 -0.07 13.46 2.17
C ALA A 92 0.41 12.18 1.49
N PHE A 93 -0.49 11.43 0.82
CA PHE A 93 -0.19 10.15 0.21
C PHE A 93 -0.17 10.25 -1.32
N SER A 94 0.84 9.65 -1.93
CA SER A 94 0.97 9.57 -3.39
C SER A 94 1.47 8.20 -3.80
N LEU A 95 0.90 7.64 -4.87
CA LEU A 95 1.41 6.40 -5.45
C LEU A 95 2.71 6.67 -6.22
N ARG A 96 3.70 5.80 -6.01
CA ARG A 96 4.97 5.81 -6.73
C ARG A 96 5.27 4.43 -7.28
N TYR A 97 5.82 4.41 -8.47
CA TYR A 97 6.35 3.23 -9.12
C TYR A 97 7.86 3.17 -8.87
N LEU A 98 8.30 2.21 -8.05
CA LEU A 98 9.71 2.03 -7.71
C LEU A 98 10.47 1.45 -8.90
N ARG A 99 11.71 1.92 -9.13
CA ARG A 99 12.52 1.57 -10.31
C ARG A 99 13.84 0.93 -9.89
N GLY A 100 14.23 -0.15 -10.57
CA GLY A 100 15.56 -0.77 -10.45
C GLY A 100 15.98 -1.05 -9.00
N ALA A 101 17.13 -0.49 -8.58
CA ALA A 101 17.67 -0.67 -7.24
C ALA A 101 16.75 -0.18 -6.11
N GLU A 102 15.87 0.80 -6.37
CA GLU A 102 14.90 1.27 -5.37
C GLU A 102 13.83 0.21 -5.08
N ALA A 103 13.39 -0.53 -6.10
CA ALA A 103 12.43 -1.63 -5.92
C ALA A 103 13.09 -2.81 -5.19
N GLU A 104 14.32 -3.16 -5.56
CA GLU A 104 15.11 -4.20 -4.87
C GLU A 104 15.36 -3.86 -3.40
N ALA A 105 15.73 -2.60 -3.10
CA ALA A 105 15.98 -2.14 -1.74
C ALA A 105 14.68 -2.01 -0.92
N ALA A 106 13.58 -1.58 -1.53
CA ALA A 106 12.31 -1.40 -0.85
C ALA A 106 11.66 -2.74 -0.50
N PHE A 107 11.74 -3.73 -1.40
CA PHE A 107 11.04 -5.00 -1.24
C PHE A 107 11.94 -6.16 -0.82
N GLN A 108 13.27 -6.00 -0.78
CA GLN A 108 14.25 -7.03 -0.39
C GLN A 108 13.89 -8.44 -0.90
N VAL A 109 13.42 -8.55 -2.14
CA VAL A 109 13.01 -9.84 -2.70
C VAL A 109 14.22 -10.68 -3.15
N GLY A 110 15.42 -10.09 -3.18
CA GLY A 110 16.62 -10.74 -3.69
C GLY A 110 17.50 -11.55 -2.73
N ALA A 111 17.34 -11.48 -1.40
CA ALA A 111 18.32 -12.11 -0.48
C ALA A 111 17.82 -13.35 0.29
N ALA A 112 16.51 -13.49 0.54
CA ALA A 112 15.98 -14.63 1.30
C ALA A 112 15.68 -15.87 0.43
N ALA A 113 15.65 -15.73 -0.90
CA ALA A 113 15.35 -16.85 -1.81
C ALA A 113 16.57 -17.74 -2.14
N LYS A 114 17.79 -17.37 -1.71
CA LYS A 114 18.99 -18.22 -1.88
C LYS A 114 19.31 -19.13 -0.69
N GLY A 115 18.48 -19.17 0.36
CA GLY A 115 18.84 -19.85 1.61
C GLY A 115 17.77 -20.67 2.33
N SER A 116 16.52 -20.74 1.88
CA SER A 116 15.49 -21.53 2.60
C SER A 116 14.99 -22.70 1.76
N GLY A 117 15.52 -23.89 2.07
CA GLY A 117 15.13 -25.18 1.50
C GLY A 117 13.75 -25.65 1.97
N GLY A 118 12.70 -24.92 1.59
CA GLY A 118 11.31 -25.33 1.80
C GLY A 118 10.47 -24.90 0.60
N GLY A 119 10.01 -25.87 -0.19
CA GLY A 119 9.32 -25.67 -1.47
C GLY A 119 7.93 -25.04 -1.37
N HIS A 120 7.82 -23.81 -0.89
CA HIS A 120 6.69 -22.96 -1.19
C HIS A 120 7.03 -22.12 -2.43
N LEU A 121 6.42 -22.47 -3.56
CA LEU A 121 6.46 -21.70 -4.79
C LEU A 121 5.70 -20.39 -4.56
N VAL A 122 6.34 -19.39 -3.97
CA VAL A 122 5.84 -18.02 -4.03
C VAL A 122 5.81 -17.66 -5.52
N PRO A 123 4.64 -17.34 -6.11
CA PRO A 123 4.58 -17.01 -7.52
C PRO A 123 5.54 -15.86 -7.84
N PRO A 124 6.15 -15.83 -9.04
CA PRO A 124 7.02 -14.73 -9.43
C PRO A 124 6.26 -13.40 -9.28
N LEU A 125 6.99 -12.36 -8.90
CA LEU A 125 6.43 -11.02 -8.79
C LEU A 125 5.86 -10.57 -10.14
N ASP A 126 4.69 -9.94 -10.13
CA ASP A 126 4.13 -9.29 -11.31
C ASP A 126 4.85 -7.94 -11.50
N PRO A 127 5.73 -7.82 -12.50
CA PRO A 127 6.52 -6.61 -12.69
C PRO A 127 5.66 -5.39 -12.99
N ARG A 128 4.39 -5.57 -13.39
CA ARG A 128 3.50 -4.44 -13.68
C ARG A 128 3.04 -3.78 -12.39
N TRP A 129 2.78 -4.52 -11.32
CA TRP A 129 2.09 -3.99 -10.14
C TRP A 129 2.93 -4.04 -8.87
N ASP A 130 3.82 -5.01 -8.76
CA ASP A 130 4.57 -5.24 -7.53
C ASP A 130 5.59 -4.12 -7.21
N PRO A 131 6.07 -3.30 -8.18
CA PRO A 131 6.86 -2.11 -7.86
C PRO A 131 6.06 -0.93 -7.28
N LEU A 132 4.75 -1.05 -7.06
CA LEU A 132 3.94 0.02 -6.48
C LEU A 132 4.23 0.22 -4.99
N ALA A 133 4.49 1.47 -4.62
CA ALA A 133 4.68 1.90 -3.24
C ALA A 133 3.88 3.17 -2.95
N LEU A 134 3.63 3.42 -1.67
CA LEU A 134 2.98 4.63 -1.20
C LEU A 134 4.04 5.59 -0.66
N ALA A 135 4.17 6.75 -1.28
CA ALA A 135 4.98 7.84 -0.73
C ALA A 135 4.14 8.68 0.22
N VAL A 136 4.64 8.79 1.45
CA VAL A 136 4.01 9.57 2.52
C VAL A 136 4.83 10.83 2.75
N ARG A 137 4.20 12.00 2.60
CA ARG A 137 4.77 13.31 2.90
C ARG A 137 4.21 13.77 4.23
N LEU A 138 4.95 13.51 5.31
CA LEU A 138 4.59 13.96 6.65
C LEU A 138 5.24 15.30 6.93
N ASP A 139 4.44 16.26 7.42
CA ASP A 139 4.99 17.52 7.89
C ASP A 139 5.82 17.32 9.15
N TRP A 140 6.84 18.17 9.31
CA TRP A 140 7.53 18.28 10.58
C TRP A 140 6.51 18.63 11.65
N PRO A 141 6.50 17.98 12.83
CA PRO A 141 7.54 17.15 13.47
C PRO A 141 7.38 15.63 13.30
N LEU A 142 6.36 15.15 12.57
CA LEU A 142 5.97 13.72 12.59
C LEU A 142 7.06 12.81 12.03
N GLY A 143 7.89 13.32 11.12
CA GLY A 143 9.05 12.60 10.58
C GLY A 143 10.13 12.23 11.62
N LEU A 144 10.10 12.81 12.83
CA LEU A 144 10.99 12.40 13.93
C LEU A 144 10.67 10.99 14.44
N LEU A 145 9.39 10.60 14.42
CA LEU A 145 8.93 9.26 14.81
C LEU A 145 8.74 8.35 13.61
N LEU A 146 8.18 8.89 12.52
CA LEU A 146 7.88 8.18 11.28
C LEU A 146 8.98 8.47 10.27
N GLY A 147 10.16 7.92 10.53
CA GLY A 147 11.32 8.03 9.67
C GLY A 147 11.20 7.16 8.41
N ALA A 148 12.18 7.31 7.52
CA ALA A 148 12.23 6.58 6.26
C ALA A 148 12.25 5.05 6.45
N GLU A 149 12.86 4.55 7.52
CA GLU A 149 12.90 3.13 7.86
C GLU A 149 11.52 2.57 8.21
N GLN A 150 10.74 3.30 9.02
CA GLN A 150 9.39 2.89 9.40
C GLN A 150 8.47 2.90 8.18
N LEU A 151 8.52 3.98 7.37
CA LEU A 151 7.74 4.08 6.13
C LEU A 151 8.10 2.98 5.12
N ARG A 152 9.37 2.59 5.03
CA ARG A 152 9.78 1.45 4.17
C ARG A 152 9.09 0.15 4.59
N ARG A 153 9.03 -0.15 5.89
CA ARG A 153 8.34 -1.35 6.41
C ARG A 153 6.83 -1.30 6.15
N TYR A 154 6.21 -0.13 6.31
CA TYR A 154 4.80 0.04 5.93
C TYR A 154 4.57 -0.19 4.43
N ASN A 155 5.49 0.24 3.57
CA ASN A 155 5.42 -0.01 2.14
C ASN A 155 5.58 -1.49 1.76
N GLN A 156 6.39 -2.25 2.50
CA GLN A 156 6.48 -3.70 2.33
C GLN A 156 5.14 -4.39 2.67
N LEU A 157 4.49 -3.97 3.76
CA LEU A 157 3.16 -4.46 4.11
C LEU A 157 2.12 -4.06 3.07
N PHE A 158 2.15 -2.80 2.62
CA PHE A 158 1.28 -2.30 1.56
C PHE A 158 1.37 -3.16 0.30
N ALA A 159 2.57 -3.41 -0.22
CA ALA A 159 2.76 -4.19 -1.43
C ALA A 159 2.27 -5.64 -1.28
N LEU A 160 2.53 -6.27 -0.13
CA LEU A 160 2.04 -7.62 0.17
C LEU A 160 0.49 -7.66 0.19
N LEU A 161 -0.12 -6.71 0.89
CA LEU A 161 -1.58 -6.62 1.01
C LEU A 161 -2.24 -6.30 -0.32
N LEU A 162 -1.65 -5.39 -1.11
CA LEU A 162 -2.12 -5.07 -2.45
C LEU A 162 -2.06 -6.28 -3.37
N ARG A 163 -0.98 -7.06 -3.29
CA ARG A 163 -0.84 -8.33 -4.02
C ARG A 163 -1.92 -9.32 -3.62
N LEU A 164 -2.15 -9.51 -2.33
CA LEU A 164 -3.21 -10.40 -1.83
C LEU A 164 -4.59 -9.96 -2.32
N ARG A 165 -4.88 -8.66 -2.27
CA ARG A 165 -6.14 -8.09 -2.74
C ARG A 165 -6.36 -8.34 -4.24
N ARG A 166 -5.31 -8.20 -5.05
CA ARG A 166 -5.35 -8.50 -6.48
C ARG A 166 -5.59 -9.98 -6.76
N MET A 167 -4.92 -10.87 -6.02
CA MET A 167 -5.14 -12.32 -6.15
C MET A 167 -6.56 -12.72 -5.77
N GLN A 168 -7.11 -12.13 -4.70
CA GLN A 168 -8.50 -12.32 -4.32
C GLN A 168 -9.45 -11.92 -5.48
N GLY A 169 -9.26 -10.73 -6.05
CA GLY A 169 -10.09 -10.27 -7.18
C GLY A 169 -9.98 -11.16 -8.41
N ALA A 170 -8.77 -11.59 -8.77
CA ALA A 170 -8.55 -12.49 -9.91
C ALA A 170 -9.21 -13.87 -9.69
N LEU A 171 -9.18 -14.38 -8.46
CA LEU A 171 -9.88 -15.61 -8.10
C LEU A 171 -11.40 -15.43 -8.25
N ASP A 172 -11.95 -14.36 -7.70
CA ASP A 172 -13.38 -14.05 -7.80
C ASP A 172 -13.84 -13.93 -9.26
N ASP A 173 -13.05 -13.30 -10.12
CA ASP A 173 -13.33 -13.19 -11.55
C ASP A 173 -13.33 -14.57 -12.22
N ALA A 174 -12.31 -15.40 -11.97
CA ALA A 174 -12.24 -16.76 -12.51
C ALA A 174 -13.44 -17.63 -12.05
N TRP A 175 -13.90 -17.46 -10.81
CA TRP A 175 -15.10 -18.15 -10.32
C TRP A 175 -16.38 -17.68 -11.02
N LYS A 176 -16.52 -16.38 -11.32
CA LYS A 176 -17.67 -15.86 -12.09
C LYS A 176 -17.68 -16.46 -13.50
N ASP A 177 -16.54 -16.46 -14.17
CA ASP A 177 -16.39 -17.03 -15.52
C ASP A 177 -16.74 -18.52 -15.55
N LEU A 178 -16.28 -19.28 -14.55
CA LEU A 178 -16.60 -20.70 -14.42
C LEU A 178 -18.11 -20.92 -14.27
N ARG A 179 -18.80 -20.12 -13.44
CA ARG A 179 -20.25 -20.23 -13.25
C ARG A 179 -21.02 -19.93 -14.52
N VAL A 180 -20.62 -18.89 -15.26
CA VAL A 180 -21.21 -18.55 -16.56
C VAL A 180 -21.02 -19.70 -17.55
N TRP A 181 -19.82 -20.26 -17.60
CA TRP A 181 -19.50 -21.37 -18.51
C TRP A 181 -20.28 -22.65 -18.17
N VAL A 182 -20.42 -23.00 -16.89
CA VAL A 182 -21.22 -24.15 -16.44
C VAL A 182 -22.68 -23.98 -16.84
N ARG A 183 -23.26 -22.78 -16.62
CA ARG A 183 -24.64 -22.47 -17.02
C ARG A 183 -24.83 -22.58 -18.54
N GLY A 184 -23.89 -22.05 -19.33
CA GLY A 184 -23.93 -22.13 -20.78
C GLY A 184 -23.69 -23.53 -21.37
N ARG A 185 -23.13 -24.49 -20.60
CA ARG A 185 -23.06 -25.91 -21.01
C ARG A 185 -24.38 -26.65 -20.79
N GLY A 186 -25.11 -26.34 -19.72
CA GLY A 186 -26.44 -26.93 -19.46
C GLY A 186 -27.46 -26.59 -20.55
N GLU A 187 -27.48 -25.35 -21.02
CA GLU A 187 -28.40 -24.89 -22.07
C GLU A 187 -28.08 -25.48 -23.46
N ARG A 188 -26.82 -25.80 -23.74
CA ARG A 188 -26.40 -26.46 -25.00
C ARG A 188 -26.65 -27.97 -25.00
N GLY A 189 -26.69 -28.60 -23.83
CA GLY A 189 -27.10 -30.00 -23.69
C GLY A 189 -28.60 -30.21 -23.91
N LEU A 190 -29.43 -29.25 -23.49
CA LEU A 190 -30.89 -29.32 -23.62
C LEU A 190 -31.41 -29.06 -25.05
N LYS A 191 -30.63 -28.39 -25.92
CA LYS A 191 -31.00 -28.14 -27.32
C LYS A 191 -30.61 -29.26 -28.30
N ARG A 192 -30.00 -30.35 -27.80
CA ARG A 192 -29.51 -31.47 -28.62
C ARG A 192 -30.18 -32.82 -28.31
N GLY A 193 -31.19 -32.83 -27.43
CA GLY A 193 -32.08 -33.98 -27.21
C GLY A 193 -33.48 -33.64 -27.71
#